data_AF-A0A3M0L146-F1
#
_entry.id   AF-A0A3M0L146-F1
#
_cell.length_a   1.000
_cell.length_b   1.000
_cell.length_c   1.000
_cell.angle_alpha   90.00
_cell.angle_beta   90.00
_cell.angle_gamma   90.00
#
_symmetry.space_group_name_H-M   'P 1'
#
loop_
_entity.id
_entity.type
_entity.pdbx_description
1 polymer ?
#
loop_
_entity_poly.entity_id
_entity_poly.type
_entity_poly.pdbx_seq_one_letter_code
_entity_poly.pdbx_strand_id
1 'polypeptide(L)'
;MEQGIGCLRELAVLEIIFSEDEKFPKSPDDVQCTSQMWLRFARFGPKMYSRYLATLQWREGEDKAGVLVNKLRIYEDTATAPFRTHVSSVETMLAEQVRSLIAEGHQKLKKELKEGIYHISPEATRVSAIRSRYPPARERGCTPQGNLWSFLQDHGEDMTKWNGKPTSSLAARVHELKRETPTTKSSS
;
A
#
# COMPACT_ATOMS: atom_id res chain seq x y z
N MET A 1 -10.65 23.24 -0.29
CA MET A 1 -12.07 23.65 -0.26
C MET A 1 -12.65 23.77 1.13
N GLU A 2 -12.58 22.70 1.92
CA GLU A 2 -13.30 22.64 3.20
C GLU A 2 -12.85 23.69 4.20
N GLN A 3 -11.58 24.11 4.20
CA GLN A 3 -11.10 25.11 5.17
C GLN A 3 -11.70 26.50 4.96
N GLY A 4 -11.82 26.98 3.72
CA GLY A 4 -12.40 28.30 3.43
C GLY A 4 -13.91 28.32 3.63
N ILE A 5 -14.60 27.29 3.11
CA ILE A 5 -16.05 27.12 3.28
C ILE A 5 -16.41 26.87 4.75
N GLY A 6 -15.64 26.03 5.44
CA GLY A 6 -15.79 25.74 6.86
C GLY A 6 -15.65 27.00 7.69
N CYS A 7 -14.59 27.79 7.47
CA CYS A 7 -14.40 29.05 8.17
C CYS A 7 -15.56 30.04 7.96
N LEU A 8 -16.10 30.19 6.74
CA LEU A 8 -17.29 31.03 6.52
C LEU A 8 -18.52 30.51 7.30
N ARG A 9 -18.74 29.21 7.31
CA ARG A 9 -19.86 28.60 8.03
C ARG A 9 -19.71 28.72 9.53
N GLU A 10 -18.51 28.54 10.06
CA GLU A 10 -18.18 28.74 11.47
C GLU A 10 -18.44 30.19 11.88
N LEU A 11 -18.00 31.16 11.07
CA LEU A 11 -18.28 32.57 11.33
C LEU A 11 -19.77 32.87 11.26
N ALA A 12 -20.51 32.30 10.30
CA ALA A 12 -21.95 32.44 10.22
C ALA A 12 -22.67 31.86 11.47
N VAL A 13 -22.21 30.73 12.00
CA VAL A 13 -22.71 30.18 13.26
C VAL A 13 -22.42 31.12 14.43
N LEU A 14 -21.24 31.74 14.48
CA LEU A 14 -20.93 32.73 15.52
C LEU A 14 -21.85 33.96 15.40
N GLU A 15 -22.12 34.46 14.19
CA GLU A 15 -23.09 35.55 14.00
C GLU A 15 -24.49 35.15 14.47
N ILE A 16 -24.94 33.91 14.25
CA ILE A 16 -26.21 33.39 14.78
C ILE A 16 -26.21 33.42 16.32
N ILE A 17 -25.17 32.88 16.97
CA ILE A 17 -25.09 32.76 18.44
C ILE A 17 -25.10 34.14 19.12
N PHE A 18 -24.43 35.11 18.52
CA PHE A 18 -24.31 36.47 19.06
C PHE A 18 -25.32 37.45 18.46
N SER A 19 -26.28 36.96 17.67
CA SER A 19 -27.34 37.80 17.11
C SER A 19 -28.34 38.19 18.20
N GLU A 20 -28.75 39.46 18.19
CA GLU A 20 -29.87 39.95 19.00
C GLU A 20 -31.24 39.70 18.31
N ASP A 21 -31.23 39.20 17.07
CA ASP A 21 -32.44 38.95 16.28
C ASP A 21 -33.10 37.63 16.70
N GLU A 22 -34.41 37.65 16.99
CA GLU A 22 -35.17 36.45 17.38
C GLU A 22 -35.36 35.47 16.21
N LYS A 23 -35.17 35.95 14.97
CA LYS A 23 -35.31 35.13 13.76
C LYS A 23 -33.99 34.47 13.40
N PHE A 24 -33.80 33.27 13.92
CA PHE A 24 -32.64 32.46 13.57
C PHE A 24 -32.80 31.77 12.21
N PRO A 25 -31.85 31.93 11.27
CA PRO A 25 -31.83 31.16 10.04
C PRO A 25 -31.60 29.68 10.35
N LYS A 26 -32.28 28.79 9.62
CA LYS A 26 -32.16 27.33 9.78
C LYS A 26 -30.80 26.77 9.35
N SER A 27 -30.08 27.52 8.52
CA SER A 27 -28.80 27.14 7.95
C SER A 27 -27.80 28.28 8.11
N PRO A 28 -26.52 28.00 8.42
CA PRO A 28 -25.47 29.01 8.40
C PRO A 28 -25.31 29.65 7.02
N ASP A 29 -25.64 28.94 5.94
CA ASP A 29 -25.56 29.47 4.57
C ASP A 29 -26.65 30.55 4.30
N ASP A 30 -27.69 30.63 5.14
CA ASP A 30 -28.76 31.63 5.02
C ASP A 30 -28.51 32.93 5.78
N VAL A 31 -27.46 32.97 6.59
CA VAL A 31 -27.07 34.15 7.38
C VAL A 31 -26.68 35.28 6.45
N GLN A 32 -27.22 36.48 6.68
CA GLN A 32 -26.75 37.69 5.99
C GLN A 32 -25.33 37.99 6.46
N CYS A 33 -24.42 38.19 5.51
CA CYS A 33 -23.06 38.55 5.86
C CYS A 33 -23.03 39.95 6.47
N THR A 34 -22.37 40.06 7.62
CA THR A 34 -22.10 41.32 8.31
C THR A 34 -20.68 41.78 8.03
N SER A 35 -20.40 43.08 8.21
CA SER A 35 -19.03 43.62 8.11
C SER A 35 -18.09 42.98 9.14
N GLN A 36 -18.63 42.56 10.29
CA GLN A 36 -17.89 41.84 11.33
C GLN A 36 -17.49 40.45 10.87
N MET A 37 -18.43 39.68 10.31
CA MET A 37 -18.15 38.37 9.73
C MET A 37 -17.06 38.47 8.65
N TRP A 38 -17.15 39.47 7.78
CA TRP A 38 -16.17 39.72 6.73
C TRP A 38 -14.77 40.06 7.28
N LEU A 39 -14.69 40.97 8.25
CA LEU A 39 -13.42 41.34 8.89
C LEU A 39 -12.77 40.14 9.59
N ARG A 40 -13.57 39.33 10.29
CA ARG A 40 -13.10 38.11 10.95
C ARG A 40 -12.57 37.11 9.93
N PHE A 41 -13.26 36.91 8.81
CA PHE A 41 -12.76 36.04 7.74
C PHE A 41 -11.47 36.58 7.11
N ALA A 42 -11.38 37.87 6.86
CA ALA A 42 -10.17 38.49 6.30
C ALA A 42 -8.95 38.30 7.23
N ARG A 43 -9.17 38.32 8.55
CA ARG A 43 -8.13 38.23 9.57
C ARG A 43 -7.76 36.80 9.97
N PHE A 44 -8.73 35.91 10.08
CA PHE A 44 -8.56 34.55 10.61
C PHE A 44 -8.80 33.44 9.59
N GLY A 45 -9.39 33.77 8.43
CA GLY A 45 -9.63 32.82 7.37
C GLY A 45 -8.34 32.39 6.66
N PRO A 46 -8.36 31.26 5.94
CA PRO A 46 -7.17 30.78 5.26
C PRO A 46 -6.69 31.78 4.20
N LYS A 47 -5.38 32.04 4.18
CA LYS A 47 -4.73 33.14 3.45
C LYS A 47 -5.12 33.26 1.97
N MET A 48 -5.29 32.12 1.29
CA MET A 48 -5.66 32.10 -0.13
C MET A 48 -7.09 32.61 -0.35
N TYR A 49 -8.03 32.16 0.49
CA TYR A 49 -9.45 32.52 0.39
C TYR A 49 -9.71 33.92 0.94
N SER A 50 -9.03 34.35 2.00
CA SER A 50 -9.17 35.70 2.55
C SER A 50 -8.74 36.76 1.55
N ARG A 51 -7.64 36.52 0.83
CA ARG A 51 -7.18 37.42 -0.23
C ARG A 51 -8.13 37.47 -1.42
N TYR A 52 -8.70 36.33 -1.83
CA TYR A 52 -9.70 36.29 -2.88
C TYR A 52 -10.97 37.04 -2.47
N LEU A 53 -11.52 36.78 -1.28
CA LEU A 53 -12.71 37.49 -0.80
C LEU A 53 -12.47 38.99 -0.73
N ALA A 54 -11.31 39.44 -0.25
CA ALA A 54 -10.97 40.86 -0.21
C ALA A 54 -10.98 41.58 -1.58
N THR A 55 -10.90 40.84 -2.70
CA THR A 55 -11.01 41.42 -4.05
C THR A 55 -12.45 41.49 -4.57
N LEU A 56 -13.39 40.78 -3.93
CA LEU A 56 -14.78 40.80 -4.33
C LEU A 56 -15.45 42.09 -3.91
N GLN A 57 -16.29 42.62 -4.79
CA GLN A 57 -17.17 43.73 -4.46
C GLN A 57 -18.33 43.19 -3.61
N TRP A 58 -18.14 43.23 -2.29
CA TRP A 58 -19.14 42.84 -1.30
C TRP A 58 -19.85 44.06 -0.72
N ARG A 59 -21.13 43.90 -0.37
CA ARG A 59 -21.96 44.90 0.32
C ARG A 59 -22.64 44.27 1.54
N GLU A 60 -22.62 45.01 2.64
CA GLU A 60 -23.21 44.59 3.91
C GLU A 60 -24.72 44.37 3.79
N GLY A 61 -25.20 43.24 4.31
CA GLY A 61 -26.62 42.88 4.28
C GLY A 61 -27.18 42.43 2.93
N GLU A 62 -26.45 42.56 1.81
CA GLU A 62 -26.90 42.11 0.48
C GLU A 62 -26.62 40.62 0.25
N ASP A 63 -25.39 40.16 0.54
CA ASP A 63 -24.96 38.79 0.26
C ASP A 63 -25.15 37.87 1.48
N LYS A 64 -25.75 36.70 1.25
CA LYS A 64 -25.79 35.60 2.25
C LYS A 64 -24.49 34.81 2.28
N ALA A 65 -24.19 34.18 3.42
CA ALA A 65 -23.00 33.34 3.59
C ALA A 65 -22.89 32.25 2.51
N GLY A 66 -24.01 31.64 2.11
CA GLY A 66 -24.06 30.65 1.03
C GLY A 66 -23.62 31.18 -0.33
N VAL A 67 -23.83 32.47 -0.61
CA VAL A 67 -23.35 33.12 -1.84
C VAL A 67 -21.82 33.21 -1.82
N LEU A 68 -21.24 33.61 -0.69
CA LEU A 68 -19.78 33.64 -0.52
C LEU A 68 -19.16 32.25 -0.60
N VAL A 69 -19.82 31.24 0.00
CA VAL A 69 -19.42 29.83 -0.11
C VAL A 69 -19.39 29.37 -1.58
N ASN A 70 -20.41 29.73 -2.37
CA ASN A 70 -20.41 29.41 -3.79
C ASN A 70 -19.31 30.15 -4.57
N LYS A 71 -19.04 31.43 -4.26
CA LYS A 71 -17.93 32.18 -4.86
C LYS A 71 -16.57 31.52 -4.55
N LEU A 72 -16.36 31.08 -3.30
CA LEU A 72 -15.16 30.32 -2.93
C LEU A 72 -15.04 29.00 -3.67
N ARG A 73 -16.15 28.27 -3.86
CA ARG A 73 -16.16 27.03 -4.64
C ARG A 73 -15.75 27.27 -6.09
N ILE A 74 -16.35 28.28 -6.74
CA ILE A 74 -16.02 28.63 -8.12
C ILE A 74 -14.56 29.04 -8.24
N TYR A 75 -14.05 29.86 -7.32
CA TYR A 75 -12.64 30.25 -7.28
C TYR A 75 -11.73 29.04 -7.19
N GLU A 76 -12.02 28.10 -6.30
CA GLU A 76 -11.19 26.90 -6.17
C GLU A 76 -11.26 26.03 -7.42
N ASP A 77 -12.44 25.81 -7.97
CA ASP A 77 -12.61 25.01 -9.17
C ASP A 77 -11.86 25.62 -10.36
N THR A 78 -11.89 26.94 -10.53
CA THR A 78 -11.13 27.61 -11.60
C THR A 78 -9.64 27.75 -11.31
N ALA A 79 -9.26 28.14 -10.10
CA ALA A 79 -7.86 28.40 -9.76
C ALA A 79 -7.05 27.12 -9.58
N THR A 80 -7.66 26.03 -9.09
CA THR A 80 -6.94 24.78 -8.81
C THR A 80 -7.12 23.70 -9.87
N ALA A 81 -8.14 23.77 -10.75
CA ALA A 81 -8.32 22.75 -11.79
C ALA A 81 -7.11 22.59 -12.72
N PRO A 82 -6.48 23.67 -13.25
CA PRO A 82 -5.32 23.51 -14.12
C PRO A 82 -4.18 22.78 -13.41
N PHE A 83 -3.90 23.13 -12.16
CA PHE A 83 -2.87 22.47 -11.36
C PHE A 83 -3.22 21.00 -11.09
N ARG A 84 -4.48 20.69 -10.75
CA ARG A 84 -4.94 19.31 -10.57
C ARG A 84 -4.74 18.48 -11.83
N THR A 85 -5.09 19.01 -12.99
CA THR A 85 -4.88 18.33 -14.29
C THR A 85 -3.40 18.13 -14.58
N HIS A 86 -2.56 19.15 -14.40
CA HIS A 86 -1.12 19.02 -14.61
C HIS A 86 -0.48 18.00 -13.68
N VAL A 87 -0.79 18.05 -12.38
CA VAL A 87 -0.30 17.08 -11.39
C VAL A 87 -0.72 15.67 -11.78
N SER A 88 -2.01 15.46 -12.10
CA SER A 88 -2.51 14.15 -12.53
C SER A 88 -1.80 13.66 -13.81
N SER A 89 -1.57 14.54 -14.78
CA SER A 89 -0.83 14.19 -16.01
C SER A 89 0.61 13.80 -15.74
N VAL A 90 1.30 14.48 -14.80
CA VAL A 90 2.67 14.14 -14.42
C VAL A 90 2.69 12.82 -13.65
N GLU A 91 1.73 12.59 -12.76
CA GLU A 91 1.58 11.33 -12.03
C GLU A 91 1.37 10.14 -12.98
N THR A 92 0.50 10.29 -14.00
CA THR A 92 0.29 9.23 -15.00
C THR A 92 1.53 8.96 -15.81
N MET A 93 2.22 10.00 -16.27
CA MET A 93 3.44 9.87 -17.07
C MET A 93 4.56 9.19 -16.26
N LEU A 94 4.73 9.56 -14.99
CA LEU A 94 5.69 8.92 -14.09
C LEU A 94 5.33 7.45 -13.83
N ALA A 95 4.05 7.16 -13.59
CA ALA A 95 3.59 5.79 -13.37
C ALA A 95 3.84 4.91 -14.60
N GLU A 96 3.65 5.44 -15.81
CA GLU A 96 3.96 4.73 -17.07
C GLU A 96 5.47 4.52 -17.24
N GLN A 97 6.29 5.53 -16.97
CA GLN A 97 7.75 5.40 -17.02
C GLN A 97 8.27 4.32 -16.07
N VAL A 98 7.78 4.29 -14.83
CA VAL A 98 8.16 3.27 -13.85
C VAL A 98 7.75 1.87 -14.32
N ARG A 99 6.52 1.71 -14.84
CA ARG A 99 6.07 0.41 -15.40
C ARG A 99 6.94 -0.04 -16.58
N SER A 100 7.31 0.89 -17.47
CA SER A 100 8.17 0.61 -18.62
C SER A 100 9.56 0.15 -18.18
N LEU A 101 10.20 0.88 -17.26
CA LEU A 101 11.52 0.52 -16.72
C LEU A 101 11.52 -0.86 -16.04
N ILE A 102 10.46 -1.17 -15.28
CA ILE A 102 10.30 -2.48 -14.66
C ILE A 102 10.18 -3.56 -15.76
N ALA A 103 9.33 -3.35 -16.76
CA ALA A 103 9.14 -4.31 -17.85
C ALA A 103 10.44 -4.55 -18.66
N GLU A 104 11.17 -3.48 -18.99
CA GLU A 104 12.45 -3.55 -19.70
C GLU A 104 13.50 -4.29 -18.86
N GLY A 105 13.62 -3.96 -17.57
CA GLY A 105 14.52 -4.64 -16.64
C GLY A 105 14.22 -6.15 -16.55
N HIS A 106 12.94 -6.52 -16.45
CA HIS A 106 12.52 -7.92 -16.47
C HIS A 106 12.91 -8.63 -17.78
N GLN A 107 12.72 -8.00 -18.94
CA GLN A 107 13.10 -8.60 -20.23
C GLN A 107 14.62 -8.75 -20.36
N LYS A 108 15.38 -7.74 -19.92
CA LYS A 108 16.84 -7.76 -19.95
C LYS A 108 17.40 -8.89 -19.09
N LEU A 109 16.96 -8.99 -17.84
CA LEU A 109 17.38 -10.06 -16.93
C LEU A 109 17.00 -11.45 -17.47
N LYS A 110 15.81 -11.58 -18.07
CA LYS A 110 15.38 -12.84 -18.71
C LYS A 110 16.30 -13.24 -19.87
N LYS A 111 16.75 -12.28 -20.69
CA LYS A 111 17.67 -12.52 -21.80
C LYS A 111 19.06 -12.91 -21.29
N GLU A 112 19.60 -12.16 -20.33
CA GLU A 112 20.92 -12.44 -19.73
C GLU A 112 20.95 -13.81 -19.05
N LEU A 113 19.88 -14.19 -18.33
CA LEU A 113 19.76 -15.53 -17.75
C LEU A 113 19.77 -16.62 -18.83
N LYS A 114 19.03 -16.40 -19.93
CA LYS A 114 18.97 -17.36 -21.03
C LYS A 114 20.33 -17.53 -21.70
N GLU A 115 21.05 -16.44 -21.98
CA GLU A 115 22.41 -16.44 -22.53
C GLU A 115 23.42 -17.08 -21.56
N GLY A 116 23.34 -16.76 -20.27
CA GLY A 116 24.18 -17.37 -19.23
C GLY A 116 24.01 -18.89 -19.15
N ILE A 117 22.77 -19.40 -19.32
CA ILE A 117 22.50 -20.84 -19.40
C ILE A 117 23.13 -21.45 -20.67
N TYR A 118 23.12 -20.76 -21.81
CA TYR A 118 23.76 -21.25 -23.03
C TYR A 118 25.30 -21.28 -22.96
N HIS A 119 25.92 -20.37 -22.19
CA HIS A 119 27.37 -20.32 -22.01
C HIS A 119 27.90 -21.32 -20.97
N ILE A 120 27.03 -21.93 -20.16
CA ILE A 120 27.38 -23.12 -19.38
C ILE A 120 27.39 -24.31 -20.37
N SER A 121 28.50 -24.43 -21.11
CA SER A 121 28.78 -25.63 -21.90
C SER A 121 28.70 -26.85 -20.97
N PRO A 122 28.01 -27.95 -21.35
CA PRO A 122 28.24 -29.25 -20.72
C PRO A 122 29.58 -29.74 -21.24
N GLU A 123 30.65 -29.02 -20.91
CA GLU A 123 32.00 -29.50 -21.13
C GLU A 123 32.12 -30.66 -20.17
N ALA A 124 31.85 -31.85 -20.72
CA ALA A 124 31.96 -33.12 -20.05
C ALA A 124 33.37 -33.14 -19.47
N THR A 125 33.46 -32.71 -18.22
CA THR A 125 34.69 -32.77 -17.45
C THR A 125 34.98 -34.25 -17.42
N ARG A 126 35.89 -34.68 -18.29
CA ARG A 126 36.51 -36.00 -18.24
C ARG A 126 37.32 -36.02 -16.96
N VAL A 127 36.62 -36.13 -15.83
CA VAL A 127 37.20 -36.45 -14.54
C VAL A 127 37.79 -37.83 -14.75
N SER A 128 39.09 -37.88 -14.98
CA SER A 128 39.86 -39.11 -14.94
C SER A 128 39.53 -39.79 -13.63
N ALA A 129 38.97 -41.00 -13.72
CA ALA A 129 38.66 -41.82 -12.57
C ALA A 129 39.96 -42.15 -11.83
N ILE A 130 40.35 -41.27 -10.90
CA ILE A 130 41.25 -41.63 -9.82
C ILE A 130 40.51 -42.72 -9.06
N ARG A 131 40.97 -43.95 -9.25
CA ARG A 131 40.53 -45.17 -8.57
C ARG A 131 40.77 -45.01 -7.07
N SER A 132 39.93 -44.23 -6.41
CA SER A 132 39.82 -44.15 -4.97
C SER A 132 39.37 -45.51 -4.49
N ARG A 133 40.24 -46.20 -3.75
CA ARG A 133 39.90 -47.42 -3.02
C ARG A 133 39.01 -47.04 -1.84
N TYR A 134 37.75 -46.77 -2.12
CA TYR A 134 36.69 -46.78 -1.14
C TYR A 134 35.68 -47.83 -1.60
N PRO A 135 35.26 -48.78 -0.74
CA PRO A 135 34.22 -49.71 -1.12
C PRO A 135 32.98 -48.91 -1.53
N PRO A 136 32.19 -49.35 -2.53
CA PRO A 136 30.96 -48.67 -2.87
C PRO A 136 30.09 -48.70 -1.62
N ALA A 137 29.96 -47.54 -0.98
CA ALA A 137 28.98 -47.35 0.05
C ALA A 137 27.65 -47.70 -0.63
N ARG A 138 27.06 -48.82 -0.21
CA ARG A 138 25.73 -49.25 -0.64
C ARG A 138 24.90 -47.98 -0.70
N GLU A 139 24.31 -47.72 -1.86
CA GLU A 139 23.39 -46.62 -2.11
C GLU A 139 22.14 -46.86 -1.25
N ARG A 140 22.29 -46.65 0.05
CA ARG A 140 21.21 -46.63 1.01
C ARG A 140 20.60 -45.26 0.79
N GLY A 141 19.59 -45.25 -0.08
CA GLY A 141 18.96 -44.05 -0.63
C GLY A 141 18.89 -42.95 0.42
N CYS A 142 19.66 -41.89 0.19
CA CYS A 142 19.47 -40.66 0.93
C CYS A 142 18.06 -40.18 0.58
N THR A 143 17.11 -40.43 1.47
CA THR A 143 15.77 -39.89 1.33
C THR A 143 15.94 -38.37 1.37
N PRO A 144 15.57 -37.62 0.31
CA PRO A 144 15.72 -36.18 0.31
C PRO A 144 15.09 -35.60 1.57
N GLN A 145 15.75 -34.64 2.22
CA GLN A 145 15.32 -34.09 3.50
C GLN A 145 13.84 -33.66 3.51
N GLY A 146 13.32 -33.20 2.37
CA GLY A 146 11.90 -32.88 2.19
C GLY A 146 10.96 -34.06 2.47
N ASN A 147 11.32 -35.27 2.08
CA ASN A 147 10.49 -36.47 2.29
C ASN A 147 10.44 -36.88 3.78
N LEU A 148 11.50 -36.62 4.54
CA LEU A 148 11.50 -36.83 6.00
C LEU A 148 10.65 -35.76 6.70
N TRP A 149 10.70 -34.52 6.20
CA TRP A 149 9.88 -33.41 6.69
C TRP A 149 8.39 -33.67 6.51
N SER A 150 7.96 -34.09 5.32
CA SER A 150 6.56 -34.44 5.06
C SER A 150 6.07 -35.57 5.97
N PHE A 151 6.87 -36.63 6.15
CA PHE A 151 6.49 -37.75 7.01
C PHE A 151 6.27 -37.32 8.47
N LEU A 152 7.13 -36.48 9.03
CA LEU A 152 6.99 -35.99 10.40
C LEU A 152 5.74 -35.10 10.56
N GLN A 153 5.49 -34.22 9.58
CA GLN A 153 4.29 -33.38 9.56
C GLN A 153 3.00 -34.22 9.51
N ASP A 154 2.98 -35.26 8.67
CA ASP A 154 1.84 -36.18 8.55
C ASP A 154 1.59 -36.98 9.85
N HIS A 155 2.63 -37.20 10.67
CA HIS A 155 2.53 -37.84 11.99
C HIS A 155 2.29 -36.84 13.13
N GLY A 156 2.00 -35.57 12.81
CA GLY A 156 1.63 -34.54 13.78
C GLY A 156 2.81 -33.97 14.59
N GLU A 157 4.04 -34.15 14.13
CA GLU A 157 5.22 -33.58 14.78
C GLU A 157 5.29 -32.06 14.59
N ASP A 158 5.76 -31.37 15.63
CA ASP A 158 5.97 -29.92 15.58
C ASP A 158 7.25 -29.58 14.80
N MET A 159 7.06 -29.05 13.59
CA MET A 159 8.15 -28.76 12.65
C MET A 159 9.10 -27.65 13.12
N THR A 160 8.67 -26.78 14.04
CA THR A 160 9.53 -25.71 14.57
C THR A 160 10.73 -26.27 15.35
N LYS A 161 10.58 -27.45 15.95
CA LYS A 161 11.64 -28.17 16.69
C LYS A 161 12.71 -28.78 15.78
N TRP A 162 12.36 -29.00 14.51
CA TRP A 162 13.22 -29.65 13.52
C TRP A 162 13.97 -28.64 12.62
N ASN A 163 13.68 -27.35 12.76
CA ASN A 163 14.42 -26.27 12.08
C ASN A 163 15.91 -26.29 12.46
N GLY A 164 16.78 -26.35 11.44
CA GLY A 164 18.24 -26.36 11.63
C GLY A 164 18.85 -27.68 12.11
N LYS A 165 18.05 -28.75 12.26
CA LYS A 165 18.56 -30.08 12.63
C LYS A 165 19.15 -30.83 11.43
N PRO A 166 20.18 -31.67 11.63
CA PRO A 166 20.77 -32.46 10.55
C PRO A 166 19.82 -33.56 10.08
N THR A 167 19.96 -33.98 8.82
CA THR A 167 19.12 -35.02 8.16
C THR A 167 19.13 -36.35 8.92
N SER A 168 20.23 -36.68 9.62
CA SER A 168 20.35 -37.88 10.45
C SER A 168 19.38 -37.90 11.64
N SER A 169 19.14 -36.74 12.27
CA SER A 169 18.18 -36.62 13.38
C SER A 169 16.74 -36.81 12.92
N LEU A 170 16.39 -36.23 11.76
CA LEU A 170 15.09 -36.43 11.12
C LEU A 170 14.87 -37.91 10.75
N ALA A 171 15.88 -38.55 10.16
CA ALA A 171 15.82 -39.96 9.77
C ALA A 171 15.67 -40.91 10.98
N ALA A 172 16.35 -40.60 12.09
CA ALA A 172 16.21 -41.36 13.33
C ALA A 172 14.79 -41.28 13.89
N ARG A 173 14.18 -40.09 13.92
CA ARG A 173 12.81 -39.90 14.41
C ARG A 173 11.77 -40.58 13.53
N VAL A 174 11.92 -40.50 12.21
CA VAL A 174 11.06 -41.23 11.27
C VAL A 174 11.15 -42.75 11.50
N HIS A 175 12.33 -43.27 11.81
CA HIS A 175 12.51 -44.68 12.15
C HIS A 175 11.84 -45.07 13.48
N GLU A 176 11.81 -44.17 14.46
CA GLU A 176 11.15 -44.37 15.76
C GLU A 176 9.62 -44.40 15.60
N LEU A 177 9.04 -43.42 14.89
CA LEU A 177 7.59 -43.37 14.60
C LEU A 177 7.11 -44.59 13.79
N LYS A 178 7.94 -45.12 12.88
CA LYS A 178 7.67 -46.36 12.13
C LYS A 178 7.77 -47.63 12.98
N ARG A 179 8.44 -47.58 14.14
CA ARG A 179 8.49 -48.69 15.11
C ARG A 179 7.35 -48.59 16.12
N GLU A 180 6.89 -47.38 16.42
CA GLU A 180 5.79 -47.11 17.36
C GLU A 180 4.40 -47.35 16.74
N THR A 181 4.30 -47.46 15.41
CA THR A 181 3.07 -47.87 14.71
C THR A 181 2.97 -49.41 14.69
N PRO A 182 2.09 -50.05 15.47
CA PRO A 182 1.85 -51.48 15.33
C PRO A 182 1.03 -51.68 14.05
N THR A 183 1.54 -52.48 13.12
CA THR A 183 0.73 -53.06 12.04
C THR A 183 -0.42 -53.87 12.65
N THR A 184 -1.61 -53.26 12.74
CA THR A 184 -2.87 -53.99 12.91
C THR A 184 -3.06 -54.80 11.64
N LYS A 185 -2.78 -56.11 11.74
CA LYS A 185 -3.02 -57.09 10.69
C LYS A 185 -4.52 -57.08 10.38
N SER A 186 -4.85 -56.84 9.12
CA SER A 186 -6.15 -57.20 8.56
C SER A 186 -6.24 -58.74 8.53
N SER A 187 -7.32 -59.30 9.07
CA SER A 187 -7.81 -60.63 8.71
C SER A 187 -9.32 -60.63 8.87
N SER A 188 -9.98 -60.89 7.73
CA SER A 188 -11.37 -61.28 7.45
C SER A 188 -12.51 -60.79 8.34
#